data_AF-A0A1M7NZQ4-F1
#
_entry.id   AF-A0A1M7NZQ4-F1
#
_cell.length_a   1.000
_cell.length_b   1.000
_cell.length_c   1.000
_cell.angle_alpha   90.00
_cell.angle_beta   90.00
_cell.angle_gamma   90.00
#
_symmetry.space_group_name_H-M   'P 1'
#
loop_
_entity.id
_entity.type
_entity.pdbx_description
1 polymer ?
#
loop_
_entity_poly.entity_id
_entity_poly.type
_entity_poly.pdbx_seq_one_letter_code
_entity_poly.pdbx_strand_id
1 'polypeptide(L)'
;MQLNLTRYWFEFKKNDDLFPQAYTRCGVTAYNYNDAINLLNQYMFKGNIMPIIKNVIENIDVSTLDANHILPNLVIPPNFRGIWYPGGYHILNH
;
A
#
# COMPACT_ATOMS: atom_id res chain seq x y z
N MET A 1 -7.36 -23.73 -6.24
CA MET A 1 -6.18 -23.08 -5.64
C MET A 1 -6.71 -21.95 -4.76
N GLN A 2 -6.53 -22.03 -3.45
CA GLN A 2 -6.95 -20.95 -2.56
C GLN A 2 -5.93 -19.81 -2.70
N LEU A 3 -6.36 -18.68 -3.26
CA LEU A 3 -5.50 -17.51 -3.39
C LEU A 3 -5.40 -16.84 -2.01
N ASN A 4 -4.33 -17.13 -1.27
CA ASN A 4 -4.08 -16.47 0.01
C ASN A 4 -3.66 -15.02 -0.21
N LEU A 5 -4.26 -14.11 0.54
CA LEU A 5 -3.88 -12.70 0.52
C LEU A 5 -2.61 -12.47 1.34
N THR A 6 -1.71 -11.67 0.79
CA THR A 6 -0.44 -11.27 1.40
C THR A 6 -0.48 -9.77 1.71
N ARG A 7 -0.02 -9.39 2.91
CA ARG A 7 0.13 -7.99 3.34
C ARG A 7 1.52 -7.49 2.94
N TYR A 8 1.56 -6.46 2.12
CA TYR A 8 2.76 -5.81 1.64
C TYR A 8 2.90 -4.43 2.29
N TRP A 9 4.13 -4.08 2.65
CA TRP A 9 4.52 -2.74 3.04
C TRP A 9 5.58 -2.21 2.09
N PHE A 10 5.19 -1.29 1.23
CA PHE A 10 6.06 -0.65 0.26
C PHE A 10 6.67 0.62 0.84
N GLU A 11 7.96 0.81 0.61
CA GLU A 11 8.63 2.09 0.79
C GLU A 11 9.15 2.58 -0.55
N PHE A 12 8.96 3.85 -0.84
CA PHE A 12 9.38 4.48 -2.09
C PHE A 12 10.56 5.43 -1.85
N LYS A 13 11.44 5.57 -2.84
CA LYS A 13 12.44 6.64 -2.83
C LYS A 13 11.71 7.98 -2.91
N LYS A 14 12.04 8.89 -1.99
CA LYS A 14 11.53 10.26 -2.03
C LYS A 14 11.98 10.90 -3.35
N ASN A 15 11.03 11.44 -4.09
CA ASN A 15 11.30 12.27 -5.25
C ASN A 15 10.61 13.61 -5.00
N ASP A 16 11.41 14.64 -4.70
CA ASP A 16 10.93 15.95 -4.24
C ASP A 16 10.09 16.67 -5.31
N ASP A 17 10.19 16.26 -6.57
CA ASP A 17 9.54 16.95 -7.70
C ASP A 17 8.16 16.38 -8.09
N LEU A 18 7.81 15.16 -7.68
CA LEU A 18 6.67 14.44 -8.27
C LEU A 18 5.56 14.10 -7.28
N PHE A 19 5.84 14.07 -5.97
CA PHE A 19 4.91 13.51 -5.00
C PHE A 19 4.93 14.25 -3.66
N PRO A 20 3.78 14.70 -3.13
CA PRO A 20 3.64 15.08 -1.73
C PRO A 20 4.33 14.05 -0.81
N GLN A 21 5.06 14.53 0.20
CA GLN A 21 5.86 13.71 1.13
C GLN A 21 5.06 12.56 1.79
N ALA A 22 3.72 12.64 1.77
CA ALA A 22 2.78 11.66 2.29
C ALA A 22 2.81 10.28 1.58
N TYR A 23 3.45 10.15 0.41
CA TYR A 23 3.40 8.92 -0.40
C TYR A 23 4.65 8.04 -0.31
N THR A 24 5.50 8.24 0.68
CA THR A 24 6.74 7.46 0.80
C THR A 24 6.53 6.03 1.28
N ARG A 25 5.36 5.70 1.85
CA ARG A 25 5.03 4.36 2.35
C ARG A 25 3.59 3.96 2.05
N CYS A 26 3.37 2.70 1.72
CA CYS A 26 2.04 2.17 1.39
C CYS A 26 1.82 0.76 1.93
N GLY A 27 0.63 0.56 2.47
CA GLY A 27 0.12 -0.73 2.89
C GLY A 27 -0.86 -1.29 1.87
N VAL A 28 -0.57 -2.48 1.36
CA VAL A 28 -1.38 -3.15 0.33
C VAL A 28 -1.60 -4.59 0.71
N THR A 29 -2.81 -5.10 0.51
CA THR A 29 -3.09 -6.52 0.61
C THR A 29 -3.52 -7.04 -0.75
N ALA A 30 -2.85 -8.07 -1.24
CA ALA A 30 -2.97 -8.55 -2.61
C ALA A 30 -2.69 -10.05 -2.71
N TYR A 31 -3.05 -10.66 -3.84
CA TYR A 31 -2.79 -12.08 -4.05
C TYR A 31 -1.31 -12.40 -4.27
N ASN A 32 -0.55 -11.47 -4.84
CA ASN A 32 0.88 -11.56 -5.07
C ASN A 32 1.45 -10.15 -5.31
N TYR A 33 2.76 -10.05 -5.50
CA TYR A 33 3.45 -8.79 -5.77
C TYR A 33 2.88 -8.05 -7.00
N ASN A 34 2.68 -8.74 -8.13
CA ASN A 34 2.16 -8.10 -9.35
C ASN A 34 0.75 -7.54 -9.14
N ASP A 35 -0.09 -8.27 -8.41
CA ASP A 35 -1.41 -7.80 -8.02
C ASP A 35 -1.32 -6.54 -7.14
N ALA A 36 -0.38 -6.50 -6.19
CA ALA A 36 -0.13 -5.33 -5.36
C ALA A 36 0.33 -4.12 -6.20
N ILE A 37 1.23 -4.32 -7.16
CA ILE A 37 1.68 -3.27 -8.08
C ILE A 37 0.52 -2.76 -8.95
N ASN A 38 -0.34 -3.65 -9.45
CA ASN A 38 -1.52 -3.26 -10.22
C ASN A 38 -2.46 -2.39 -9.40
N LEU A 39 -2.72 -2.77 -8.13
CA LEU A 39 -3.52 -1.97 -7.20
C LEU A 39 -2.92 -0.57 -6.98
N LEU A 40 -1.61 -0.49 -6.71
CA LEU A 40 -0.92 0.78 -6.53
C LEU A 40 -1.01 1.68 -7.78
N ASN A 41 -0.71 1.12 -8.96
CA ASN A 41 -0.78 1.87 -10.22
C ASN A 41 -2.20 2.36 -10.53
N GLN A 42 -3.21 1.53 -10.29
CA GLN A 42 -4.59 1.85 -10.62
C GLN A 42 -5.19 2.91 -9.68
N TYR A 43 -4.98 2.76 -8.37
CA TYR A 43 -5.72 3.56 -7.38
C TYR A 43 -4.90 4.67 -6.75
N MET A 44 -3.61 4.43 -6.50
CA MET A 44 -2.74 5.42 -5.86
C MET A 44 -2.11 6.36 -6.89
N PHE A 45 -1.46 5.77 -7.90
CA PHE A 45 -0.74 6.56 -8.91
C PHE A 45 -1.63 6.92 -10.11
N LYS A 46 -2.80 6.28 -10.27
CA LYS A 46 -3.79 6.57 -11.33
C LYS A 46 -3.17 6.66 -12.74
N GLY A 47 -2.23 5.76 -13.04
CA GLY A 47 -1.50 5.75 -14.31
C GLY A 47 -0.33 6.74 -14.41
N ASN A 48 -0.06 7.55 -13.39
CA ASN A 48 1.18 8.32 -13.29
C ASN A 48 2.38 7.39 -13.03
N ILE A 49 3.59 7.92 -13.22
CA ILE A 49 4.84 7.21 -12.97
C ILE A 49 4.93 6.86 -11.47
N MET A 50 4.82 5.57 -11.15
CA MET A 50 5.07 5.08 -9.79
C MET A 50 6.54 5.37 -9.40
N PRO A 51 6.79 5.92 -8.20
CA PRO A 51 8.15 6.11 -7.70
C PRO A 51 8.95 4.81 -7.64
N ILE A 52 10.27 4.93 -7.64
CA ILE A 52 11.16 3.79 -7.46
C ILE A 52 10.88 3.16 -6.08
N ILE A 53 10.52 1.89 -6.08
CA ILE A 53 10.37 1.10 -4.85
C ILE A 53 11.76 0.96 -4.22
N LYS A 54 11.89 1.50 -3.00
CA LYS A 54 13.10 1.41 -2.18
C LYS A 54 13.16 0.08 -1.45
N ASN A 55 12.03 -0.35 -0.88
CA ASN A 55 11.92 -1.57 -0.10
C ASN A 55 10.49 -2.12 -0.17
N VAL A 56 10.35 -3.43 0.03
CA VAL A 56 9.06 -4.09 0.21
C VAL A 56 9.18 -5.15 1.31
N ILE A 57 8.23 -5.17 2.24
CA ILE A 57 8.11 -6.21 3.26
C ILE A 57 6.86 -7.02 2.95
N GLU A 58 7.03 -8.31 2.66
CA GLU A 58 5.93 -9.25 2.49
C GLU A 58 5.50 -9.85 3.83
N ASN A 59 4.22 -10.18 3.95
CA ASN A 59 3.60 -10.69 5.18
C ASN A 59 3.86 -9.81 6.40
N ILE A 60 3.85 -8.48 6.21
CA ILE A 60 4.08 -7.55 7.32
C ILE A 60 3.07 -7.80 8.46
N ASP A 61 3.59 -7.87 9.67
CA ASP A 61 2.77 -7.80 10.87
C ASP A 61 2.36 -6.34 11.08
N VAL A 62 1.08 -6.04 10.81
CA VAL A 62 0.56 -4.68 10.94
C VAL A 62 0.70 -4.16 12.37
N SER A 63 0.70 -5.03 13.39
CA SER A 63 0.84 -4.61 14.78
C SER A 63 2.22 -3.99 15.10
N THR A 64 3.21 -4.20 14.24
CA THR A 64 4.55 -3.61 14.39
C THR A 64 4.68 -2.22 13.74
N LEU A 65 3.62 -1.73 13.08
CA LEU A 65 3.60 -0.40 12.48
C LEU A 65 3.36 0.70 13.52
N ASP A 66 3.77 1.92 13.20
CA ASP A 66 3.65 3.09 14.10
C ASP A 66 2.20 3.27 14.59
N ALA A 67 2.01 3.08 15.89
CA ALA A 67 0.71 3.15 16.54
C ALA A 67 0.12 4.56 16.63
N ASN A 68 0.94 5.60 16.49
CA ASN A 68 0.53 7.00 16.55
C ASN A 68 0.24 7.60 15.16
N HIS A 69 0.86 7.06 14.10
CA HIS A 69 0.74 7.62 12.75
C HIS A 69 0.16 6.66 11.70
N ILE A 70 0.50 5.38 11.72
CA ILE A 70 0.07 4.44 10.67
C ILE A 70 -1.22 3.74 11.06
N LEU A 71 -1.27 3.14 12.26
CA LEU A 71 -2.46 2.40 12.71
C LEU A 71 -3.74 3.25 12.75
N PRO A 72 -3.72 4.52 13.20
CA PRO A 72 -4.91 5.37 13.19
C PRO A 72 -5.38 5.76 11.78
N ASN A 73 -4.53 5.60 10.77
CA ASN A 73 -4.78 6.00 9.39
C ASN A 73 -5.00 4.80 8.44
N LEU A 74 -5.32 3.62 9.00
CA LEU A 74 -5.76 2.47 8.23
C LEU A 74 -7.16 2.72 7.66
N VAL A 75 -7.33 2.61 6.35
CA VAL A 75 -8.61 2.91 5.67
C VAL A 75 -9.52 1.72 5.48
N ILE A 76 -8.95 0.52 5.38
CA ILE A 76 -9.69 -0.74 5.31
C ILE A 76 -8.96 -1.80 6.15
N PRO A 77 -9.66 -2.86 6.59
CA PRO A 77 -9.02 -3.97 7.27
C PRO A 77 -7.84 -4.54 6.46
N PRO A 78 -6.63 -4.68 7.01
CA PRO A 78 -5.45 -5.17 6.27
C PRO A 78 -5.55 -6.63 5.79
N ASN A 79 -6.59 -7.36 6.17
CA ASN A 79 -6.89 -8.71 5.65
C ASN A 79 -7.77 -8.67 4.40
N PHE A 80 -8.23 -7.50 3.94
CA PHE A 80 -9.00 -7.34 2.71
C PHE A 80 -8.09 -6.91 1.56
N ARG A 81 -8.35 -7.43 0.35
CA ARG A 81 -7.59 -7.04 -0.84
C ARG A 81 -7.80 -5.54 -1.14
N GLY A 82 -6.72 -4.79 -1.24
CA GLY A 82 -6.75 -3.36 -1.52
C GLY A 82 -5.63 -2.59 -0.83
N ILE A 83 -5.66 -1.27 -0.97
CA ILE A 83 -4.74 -0.36 -0.31
C ILE A 83 -5.35 0.03 1.05
N TRP A 84 -4.69 -0.33 2.14
CA TRP A 84 -5.12 -0.04 3.51
C TRP A 84 -4.37 1.12 4.15
N TYR A 85 -3.29 1.61 3.52
CA TYR A 85 -2.59 2.85 3.91
C TYR A 85 -1.84 3.41 2.69
N PRO A 86 -1.75 4.74 2.50
CA PRO A 86 -2.27 5.81 3.35
C PRO A 86 -3.78 6.08 3.17
N GLY A 87 -4.32 6.88 4.07
CA GLY A 87 -5.65 7.49 4.00
C GLY A 87 -6.04 8.00 2.60
N GLY A 88 -7.28 7.74 2.15
CA GLY A 88 -7.84 8.37 0.94
C GLY A 88 -7.67 7.62 -0.40
N TYR A 89 -7.02 6.44 -0.40
CA TYR A 89 -6.76 5.64 -1.62
C TYR A 89 -7.40 4.25 -1.62
N HIS A 90 -8.38 4.03 -0.74
CA HIS A 90 -9.03 2.74 -0.57
C HIS A 90 -9.95 2.39 -1.74
N ILE A 91 -10.19 1.09 -1.88
CA ILE A 91 -11.16 0.51 -2.79
C ILE A 91 -12.42 0.22 -1.98
N LEU A 92 -13.54 0.83 -2.33
CA LEU A 92 -14.89 0.37 -1.96
C LEU A 92 -15.47 -0.34 -3.18
N ASN A 93 -15.27 -1.64 -3.30
CA ASN A 93 -16.08 -2.44 -4.22
C ASN A 93 -17.09 -3.21 -3.37
N HIS A 94 -18.36 -2.78 -3.45
CA HIS A 94 -19.51 -3.65 -3.22
C HIS A 94 -19.57 -4.73 -4.31
#